data_AF-A0A0C3QKM1-F1
#
_entry.id   AF-A0A0C3QKM1-F1
#
_cell.length_a   1.000
_cell.length_b   1.000
_cell.length_c   1.000
_cell.angle_alpha   90.00
_cell.angle_beta   90.00
_cell.angle_gamma   90.00
#
_symmetry.space_group_name_H-M   'P 1'
#
loop_
_entity.id
_entity.type
_entity.pdbx_description
1 polymer ?
#
loop_
_entity_poly.entity_id
_entity_poly.type
_entity_poly.pdbx_seq_one_letter_code
_entity_poly.pdbx_strand_id
1 'polypeptide(L)'
;MLNPLGVDSALLYLREKGCKLVTAEWVRNHWSFVLWKLAALVCSCPDLAESKWSYEEATRQLLYRYEREVNQAQRPPIRLITEGDTASTRPMVLCVCGVTPGENTVTDQGEVIEGLPTLDVTDGWYKLRA
;
A
#
# COMPACT_ATOMS: atom_id res chain seq x y z
N MET A 1 -23.87 6.24 18.75
CA MET A 1 -22.39 6.12 18.76
C MET A 1 -21.97 5.84 17.33
N LEU A 2 -21.21 6.74 16.69
CA LEU A 2 -20.64 6.48 15.38
C LEU A 2 -19.64 5.32 15.53
N ASN A 3 -19.87 4.23 14.81
CA ASN A 3 -18.89 3.14 14.77
C ASN A 3 -17.64 3.70 14.07
N PRO A 4 -16.44 3.65 14.68
CA PRO A 4 -15.27 4.24 14.06
C PRO A 4 -14.97 3.53 12.74
N LEU A 5 -15.00 4.28 11.64
CA LEU A 5 -14.64 3.79 10.32
C LEU A 5 -13.13 3.56 10.26
N GLY A 6 -12.70 2.39 9.80
CA GLY A 6 -11.28 2.04 9.75
C GLY A 6 -11.03 0.60 9.27
N VAL A 7 -9.84 0.09 9.56
CA VAL A 7 -9.40 -1.25 9.14
C VAL A 7 -10.35 -2.34 9.66
N ASP A 8 -10.77 -2.26 10.92
CA ASP A 8 -11.63 -3.28 11.53
C ASP A 8 -13.04 -3.28 10.92
N SER A 9 -13.63 -2.09 10.71
CA SER A 9 -14.93 -1.98 10.05
C SER A 9 -14.87 -2.44 8.59
N ALA A 10 -13.76 -2.15 7.89
CA ALA A 10 -13.54 -2.59 6.52
C ALA A 10 -13.38 -4.12 6.45
N LEU A 11 -12.69 -4.72 7.42
CA LEU A 11 -12.56 -6.18 7.52
C LEU A 11 -13.93 -6.86 7.73
N LEU A 12 -14.76 -6.33 8.65
CA LEU A 12 -16.12 -6.83 8.85
C LEU A 12 -16.94 -6.72 7.55
N TYR A 13 -16.92 -5.55 6.91
CA TYR A 13 -17.63 -5.30 5.65
C TYR A 13 -17.22 -6.31 4.56
N LEU A 14 -15.93 -6.56 4.37
CA LEU A 14 -15.45 -7.52 3.37
C LEU A 14 -15.92 -8.95 3.69
N ARG A 15 -15.91 -9.35 4.97
CA ARG A 15 -16.40 -10.66 5.40
C ARG A 15 -17.89 -10.82 5.16
N GLU A 16 -18.70 -9.79 5.44
CA GLU A 16 -20.14 -9.76 5.14
C GLU A 16 -20.41 -9.90 3.64
N LYS A 17 -19.51 -9.39 2.79
CA LYS A 17 -19.57 -9.55 1.33
C LYS A 17 -19.04 -10.89 0.82
N GLY A 18 -18.68 -11.81 1.71
CA GLY A 18 -18.24 -13.16 1.36
C GLY A 18 -16.74 -13.29 1.05
N CYS A 19 -15.93 -12.26 1.28
CA CYS A 19 -14.48 -12.31 1.15
C CYS A 19 -13.85 -13.11 2.31
N LYS A 20 -14.05 -14.44 2.35
CA LYS A 20 -13.67 -15.28 3.50
C LYS A 20 -12.17 -15.40 3.71
N LEU A 21 -11.36 -15.16 2.68
CA LEU A 21 -9.91 -15.33 2.71
C LEU A 21 -9.15 -14.06 3.13
N VAL A 22 -9.83 -12.93 3.36
CA VAL A 22 -9.12 -11.71 3.81
C VAL A 22 -8.66 -11.82 5.27
N THR A 23 -7.42 -11.39 5.50
CA THR A 23 -6.85 -11.23 6.84
C THR A 23 -6.87 -9.76 7.25
N ALA A 24 -6.78 -9.50 8.56
CA ALA A 24 -6.64 -8.14 9.08
C ALA A 24 -5.37 -7.45 8.54
N GLU A 25 -4.30 -8.22 8.30
CA GLU A 25 -3.06 -7.73 7.71
C GLU A 25 -3.25 -7.32 6.25
N TRP A 26 -3.95 -8.14 5.44
CA TRP A 26 -4.27 -7.81 4.05
C TRP A 26 -5.06 -6.49 3.97
N VAL A 27 -6.08 -6.34 4.84
CA VAL A 27 -6.87 -5.10 4.89
C VAL A 27 -5.99 -3.92 5.33
N ARG A 28 -5.17 -4.07 6.37
CA ARG A 28 -4.27 -3.01 6.85
C ARG A 28 -3.31 -2.53 5.77
N ASN A 29 -2.73 -3.47 5.01
CA ASN A 29 -1.82 -3.17 3.91
C ASN A 29 -2.53 -2.37 2.81
N HIS A 30 -3.69 -2.82 2.33
CA HIS A 30 -4.36 -2.15 1.22
C HIS A 30 -5.12 -0.88 1.61
N TRP A 31 -5.57 -0.78 2.87
CA TRP A 31 -6.30 0.38 3.38
C TRP A 31 -5.50 1.68 3.22
N SER A 32 -4.23 1.68 3.62
CA SER A 32 -3.36 2.85 3.52
C SER A 32 -3.17 3.30 2.06
N PHE A 33 -2.95 2.37 1.12
CA PHE A 33 -2.78 2.69 -0.29
C PHE A 33 -4.07 3.18 -0.96
N VAL A 34 -5.23 2.60 -0.59
CA VAL A 34 -6.53 3.06 -1.08
C VAL A 34 -6.79 4.49 -0.61
N LEU A 35 -6.60 4.76 0.68
CA LEU A 35 -6.79 6.11 1.22
C LEU A 35 -5.79 7.11 0.64
N TRP A 36 -4.50 6.76 0.55
CA TRP A 36 -3.49 7.65 0.00
C TRP A 36 -3.79 8.03 -1.44
N LYS A 37 -4.18 7.07 -2.27
CA LYS A 37 -4.61 7.32 -3.65
C LYS A 37 -5.85 8.20 -3.72
N LEU A 38 -6.89 7.89 -2.94
CA LEU A 38 -8.13 8.67 -2.95
C LEU A 38 -7.90 10.10 -2.45
N ALA A 39 -7.10 10.28 -1.41
CA ALA A 39 -6.72 11.58 -0.87
C ALA A 39 -5.95 12.39 -1.92
N ALA A 40 -4.92 11.80 -2.54
CA ALA A 40 -4.15 12.46 -3.59
C ALA A 40 -5.03 12.86 -4.80
N LEU A 41 -5.97 12.00 -5.18
CA LEU A 41 -6.90 12.26 -6.27
C LEU A 41 -7.77 13.49 -5.99
N VAL A 42 -8.36 13.58 -4.80
CA VAL A 42 -9.26 14.69 -4.46
C VAL A 42 -8.51 15.98 -4.13
N CYS A 43 -7.28 15.89 -3.62
CA CYS A 43 -6.40 17.05 -3.50
C CYS A 43 -6.03 17.64 -4.88
N SER A 44 -5.85 16.78 -5.89
CA SER A 44 -5.49 17.22 -7.25
C SER A 44 -6.71 17.64 -8.08
N CYS A 45 -7.86 17.02 -7.83
CA CYS A 45 -9.13 17.26 -8.52
C CYS A 45 -10.27 17.39 -7.49
N PRO A 46 -10.44 18.58 -6.87
CA PRO A 46 -11.42 18.79 -5.80
C PRO A 46 -12.87 18.44 -6.17
N ASP A 47 -13.27 18.61 -7.43
CA ASP A 47 -14.61 18.28 -7.93
C ASP A 47 -14.98 16.80 -7.75
N LEU A 48 -13.99 15.93 -7.57
CA LEU A 48 -14.20 14.49 -7.34
C LEU A 48 -14.47 14.16 -5.87
N ALA A 49 -14.31 15.10 -4.93
CA ALA A 49 -14.38 14.83 -3.50
C ALA A 49 -15.68 14.13 -3.09
N GLU A 50 -16.83 14.64 -3.53
CA GLU A 50 -18.14 14.06 -3.17
C GLU A 50 -18.28 12.60 -3.66
N SER A 51 -17.73 12.28 -4.82
CA SER A 51 -17.87 10.95 -5.44
C SER A 51 -16.76 9.96 -5.08
N LYS A 52 -15.58 10.45 -4.65
CA LYS A 52 -14.38 9.62 -4.44
C LYS A 52 -13.90 9.57 -3.00
N TRP A 53 -14.15 10.60 -2.21
CA TRP A 53 -13.70 10.65 -0.82
C TRP A 53 -14.78 10.13 0.14
N SER A 54 -15.09 8.83 0.03
CA SER A 54 -16.08 8.18 0.87
C SER A 54 -15.63 6.80 1.35
N TYR A 55 -16.20 6.36 2.47
CA TYR A 55 -15.97 5.00 2.98
C TYR A 55 -16.49 3.93 2.02
N GLU A 56 -17.61 4.19 1.35
CA GLU A 56 -18.16 3.31 0.32
C GLU A 56 -17.17 3.14 -0.84
N GLU A 57 -16.56 4.23 -1.33
CA GLU A 57 -15.57 4.13 -2.39
C GLU A 57 -14.29 3.40 -1.93
N ALA A 58 -13.81 3.66 -0.70
CA ALA A 58 -12.66 2.97 -0.15
C ALA A 58 -12.91 1.45 -0.05
N THR A 59 -14.04 1.04 0.51
CA THR A 59 -14.42 -0.37 0.65
C THR A 59 -14.72 -1.04 -0.70
N ARG A 60 -15.33 -0.32 -1.65
CA ARG A 60 -15.51 -0.78 -3.03
C ARG A 60 -14.16 -1.10 -3.70
N GLN A 61 -13.13 -0.29 -3.46
CA GLN A 61 -11.79 -0.55 -3.97
C GLN A 61 -11.09 -1.73 -3.28
N LEU A 62 -11.35 -1.98 -2.00
CA LEU A 62 -10.89 -3.20 -1.33
C LEU A 62 -11.56 -4.45 -1.92
N LEU A 63 -12.87 -4.42 -2.18
CA LEU A 63 -13.56 -5.50 -2.87
C LEU A 63 -12.93 -5.79 -4.24
N TYR A 64 -12.64 -4.73 -5.01
CA TYR A 64 -11.96 -4.87 -6.29
C TYR A 64 -10.57 -5.51 -6.14
N ARG A 65 -9.79 -5.12 -5.12
CA ARG A 65 -8.48 -5.73 -4.86
C ARG A 65 -8.61 -7.21 -4.49
N TYR A 66 -9.59 -7.57 -3.67
CA TYR A 66 -9.87 -8.97 -3.33
C TYR A 66 -10.21 -9.79 -4.58
N GLU A 67 -11.10 -9.27 -5.43
CA GLU A 67 -11.48 -9.93 -6.68
C GLU A 67 -10.26 -10.19 -7.58
N ARG A 68 -9.40 -9.19 -7.75
CA ARG A 68 -8.20 -9.28 -8.59
C ARG A 68 -7.15 -10.23 -8.02
N GLU A 69 -6.75 -10.03 -6.77
CA GLU A 69 -5.62 -10.76 -6.19
C GLU A 69 -6.04 -12.15 -5.72
N VAL A 70 -7.17 -12.27 -5.04
CA VAL A 70 -7.58 -13.52 -4.39
C VAL A 70 -8.40 -14.40 -5.33
N ASN A 71 -9.47 -13.86 -5.93
CA ASN A 71 -10.34 -14.68 -6.79
C ASN A 71 -9.71 -14.96 -8.15
N GLN A 72 -9.08 -13.96 -8.77
CA GLN A 72 -8.47 -14.09 -10.10
C GLN A 72 -6.97 -14.44 -10.06
N ALA A 73 -6.37 -14.56 -8.88
CA ALA A 73 -4.94 -14.85 -8.69
C ALA A 73 -4.00 -13.88 -9.46
N GLN A 74 -4.43 -12.64 -9.71
CA GLN A 74 -3.65 -11.64 -10.43
C GLN A 74 -2.73 -10.91 -9.46
N ARG A 75 -1.51 -11.43 -9.36
CA ARG A 75 -0.51 -10.96 -8.41
C ARG A 75 0.20 -9.71 -8.93
N PRO A 76 0.35 -8.67 -8.08
CA PRO A 76 1.05 -7.45 -8.44
C PRO A 76 2.58 -7.67 -8.51
N PRO A 77 3.35 -6.79 -9.18
CA PRO A 77 4.78 -7.00 -9.46
C PRO A 77 5.64 -7.31 -8.23
N ILE A 78 5.44 -6.59 -7.12
CA ILE A 78 6.22 -6.85 -5.89
C ILE A 78 5.94 -8.26 -5.37
N ARG A 79 4.68 -8.72 -5.37
CA ARG A 79 4.35 -10.09 -4.94
C ARG A 79 5.02 -11.13 -5.82
N LEU A 80 4.93 -10.98 -7.14
CA LEU A 80 5.58 -11.88 -8.10
C LEU A 80 7.09 -11.99 -7.86
N ILE A 81 7.76 -10.89 -7.56
CA ILE A 81 9.19 -10.90 -7.24
C ILE A 81 9.46 -11.56 -5.89
N THR A 82 8.74 -11.16 -4.83
CA THR A 82 8.97 -11.66 -3.47
C THR A 82 8.63 -13.15 -3.31
N GLU A 83 7.73 -13.67 -4.13
CA GLU A 83 7.36 -15.09 -4.16
C GLU A 83 8.29 -15.92 -5.06
N GLY A 84 9.22 -15.29 -5.78
CA GLY A 84 10.19 -15.97 -6.65
C GLY A 84 9.67 -16.33 -8.05
N ASP A 85 8.47 -15.89 -8.40
CA ASP A 85 7.85 -16.17 -9.71
C ASP A 85 8.41 -15.32 -10.84
N THR A 86 9.10 -14.22 -10.53
CA THR A 86 9.66 -13.29 -11.53
C THR A 86 10.94 -12.65 -11.03
N ALA A 87 11.91 -12.42 -11.93
CA ALA A 87 13.17 -11.77 -11.60
C ALA A 87 12.99 -10.28 -11.25
N SER A 88 13.68 -9.81 -10.21
CA SER A 88 13.71 -8.41 -9.78
C SER A 88 14.40 -7.47 -10.79
N THR A 89 15.13 -8.03 -11.76
CA THR A 89 15.82 -7.29 -12.81
C THR A 89 14.90 -6.84 -13.95
N ARG A 90 13.63 -7.27 -13.95
CA ARG A 90 12.67 -6.83 -14.98
C ARG A 90 12.31 -5.35 -14.78
N PRO A 91 12.23 -4.55 -15.86
CA PRO A 91 11.82 -3.16 -15.78
C PRO A 91 10.45 -3.01 -15.11
N MET A 92 10.35 -2.06 -14.19
CA MET A 92 9.10 -1.74 -13.48
C MET A 92 9.04 -0.27 -13.07
N VAL A 93 7.81 0.19 -12.85
CA VAL A 93 7.55 1.53 -12.32
C VAL A 93 7.06 1.37 -10.88
N LEU A 94 7.77 1.99 -9.95
CA LEU A 94 7.44 2.03 -8.53
C LEU A 94 7.25 3.48 -8.07
N CYS A 95 6.51 3.67 -6.99
CA CYS A 95 6.32 4.95 -6.33
C CYS A 95 7.04 4.92 -4.97
N VAL A 96 7.80 5.97 -4.65
CA VAL A 96 8.41 6.13 -3.32
C VAL A 96 7.31 6.48 -2.32
N CYS A 97 7.19 5.70 -1.25
CA CYS A 97 6.18 5.90 -0.19
C CYS A 97 6.78 6.07 1.21
N GLY A 98 8.10 6.03 1.34
CA GLY A 98 8.81 6.39 2.56
C GLY A 98 10.30 6.61 2.30
N VAL A 99 10.91 7.49 3.11
CA VAL A 99 12.35 7.76 3.09
C VAL A 99 12.84 7.67 4.53
N THR A 100 13.81 6.78 4.77
CA THR A 100 14.49 6.68 6.07
C THR A 100 15.89 7.25 5.92
N PRO A 101 16.27 8.30 6.67
CA PRO A 101 17.62 8.84 6.63
C PRO A 101 18.66 7.77 6.95
N GLY A 102 19.81 7.83 6.29
CA GLY A 102 20.94 6.97 6.62
C GLY A 102 21.57 7.38 7.95
N GLU A 103 22.17 6.41 8.63
CA GLU A 103 22.93 6.68 9.85
C GLU A 103 24.36 7.10 9.49
N ASN A 104 24.78 8.26 10.00
CA ASN A 104 26.14 8.72 9.82
C ASN A 104 27.08 7.84 10.66
N THR A 105 28.20 7.44 10.06
CA THR A 105 29.27 6.73 10.78
C THR A 105 30.45 7.66 10.98
N VAL A 106 31.11 7.55 12.14
CA VAL A 106 32.31 8.32 12.44
C VAL A 106 33.49 7.38 12.38
N THR A 107 34.49 7.70 11.57
CA THR A 107 35.73 6.91 11.47
C THR A 107 36.59 7.10 12.72
N ASP A 108 37.55 6.19 12.94
CA ASP A 108 38.53 6.32 14.03
C ASP A 108 39.37 7.61 13.96
N GLN A 109 39.36 8.29 12.80
CA GLN A 109 40.04 9.56 12.53
C GLN A 109 39.14 10.79 12.75
N GLY A 110 37.89 10.59 13.19
CA GLY A 110 36.92 11.65 13.45
C GLY A 110 36.18 12.17 12.22
N GLU A 111 36.31 11.52 11.05
CA GLU A 111 35.59 11.90 9.84
C GLU A 111 34.15 11.37 9.88
N VAL A 112 33.18 12.19 9.49
CA VAL A 112 31.76 11.81 9.39
C VAL A 112 31.49 11.30 7.97
N ILE A 113 31.11 10.04 7.85
CA ILE A 113 30.63 9.43 6.61
C ILE A 113 29.10 9.47 6.67
N GLU A 114 28.48 10.20 5.75
CA GLU A 114 27.03 10.26 5.63
C GLU A 114 26.46 8.90 5.20
N GLY A 115 25.45 8.42 5.92
CA GLY A 115 24.74 7.20 5.55
C GLY A 115 23.85 7.44 4.34
N LEU A 116 23.79 6.48 3.41
CA LEU A 116 22.82 6.53 2.33
C LEU A 116 21.40 6.33 2.87
N PRO A 117 20.41 7.09 2.39
CA PRO A 117 19.02 6.89 2.79
C PRO A 117 18.47 5.59 2.20
N THR A 118 17.58 4.96 2.95
CA THR A 118 16.83 3.77 2.53
C THR A 118 15.44 4.19 2.06
N LEU A 119 14.97 3.63 0.95
CA LEU A 119 13.68 4.00 0.37
C LEU A 119 12.67 2.89 0.60
N ASP A 120 11.47 3.25 1.04
CA ASP A 120 10.32 2.36 0.92
C ASP A 120 9.60 2.70 -0.40
N VAL A 121 9.40 1.69 -1.24
CA VAL A 121 8.77 1.81 -2.56
C VAL A 121 7.53 0.91 -2.68
N THR A 122 6.58 1.28 -3.53
CA THR A 122 5.35 0.54 -3.76
C THR A 122 4.99 0.43 -5.24
N ASP A 123 4.39 -0.69 -5.62
CA ASP A 123 3.70 -0.91 -6.90
C ASP A 123 2.20 -0.53 -6.84
N GLY A 124 1.78 0.13 -5.76
CA GLY A 124 0.40 0.46 -5.45
C GLY A 124 -0.39 -0.67 -4.79
N TRP A 125 0.20 -1.84 -4.58
CA TRP A 125 -0.41 -2.96 -3.86
C TRP A 125 0.35 -3.34 -2.61
N TYR A 126 1.67 -3.43 -2.70
CA TYR A 126 2.56 -3.80 -1.61
C TYR A 126 3.72 -2.82 -1.50
N LYS A 127 4.40 -2.86 -0.35
CA LYS A 127 5.58 -2.05 -0.07
C LYS A 127 6.81 -2.94 0.00
N LEU A 128 7.94 -2.46 -0.50
CA LEU A 128 9.24 -3.07 -0.38
C LEU A 128 10.26 -2.01 0.06
N ARG A 129 11.25 -2.44 0.84
CA ARG A 129 12.39 -1.60 1.23
C ARG A 129 13.53 -1.81 0.24
N ALA A 130 13.95 -0.74 -0.42
CA ALA A 130 14.99 -0.67 -1.42
C ALA A 130 16.26 -0.02 -0.87
#